data_AF-A0A2E6QDU7-F1
#
_entry.id   AF-A0A2E6QDU7-F1
#
_cell.length_a   1.000
_cell.length_b   1.000
_cell.length_c   1.000
_cell.angle_alpha   90.00
_cell.angle_beta   90.00
_cell.angle_gamma   90.00
#
_symmetry.space_group_name_H-M   'P 1'
#
loop_
_entity.id
_entity.type
_entity.pdbx_description
1 polymer ?
#
loop_
_entity_poly.entity_id
_entity_poly.type
_entity_poly.pdbx_seq_one_letter_code
_entity_poly.pdbx_strand_id
1 'polypeptide(L)'
;MAISMIKKLILGVLGHLGFTVLKIPELEAERGYNALTIKSNETLQEKISALEDDIVALEADRSKVRSNLVRQIEIYESATAAQDILTSELDFYRDATLTAEKEQSNSRARLSSVTEKLRAELSAKTALENERRKLKKQYGNIVKQLQSEKNEKNAVKAALENLQVRATSLSSALKASRLAKTATEKARRELKGLFEGVSANLVAEQDAKAAAESARHEIQSRLDALAAELEAEQVAKAAAETARHEIQSRLDALVAELNTEREEKEKAAAAQTKIEMELDSLSEDLARLKQNETELYQDLAENRVKHEQALKDLAAAENSAKRFKMLFGNRTNVAANSAQELLSVRNVVLSALPYSACGEIAASLSKATGLKVADGAQRWFPNDFLLEDAFDKNSQVIVDTHLDASPRNLTTLREIDATLVLLISDPRIIVVKRARAIAGEGTDHGYEDRITPGVGERQTDSVGEVVDWLLENFVPHIGKWYADWIAYLSSRPNSPIIEINEHELDEAWVGEVLRSFVPGSDGEALSLPSSHEFVWRDDLSEAQEAKLLLALPTEVKKRYGWTIAENS
;
A
#
# COMPACT_ATOMS: atom_id res chain seq x y z
N MET A 1 -144.11 28.29 12.14
CA MET A 1 -144.28 29.72 12.43
C MET A 1 -144.87 30.37 11.18
N ALA A 2 -146.02 31.02 11.35
CA ALA A 2 -146.68 31.95 10.42
C ALA A 2 -147.18 31.41 9.06
N ILE A 3 -148.48 31.07 9.03
CA ILE A 3 -149.56 31.69 8.23
C ILE A 3 -150.74 30.70 8.36
N SER A 4 -151.71 30.89 9.26
CA SER A 4 -152.65 32.01 9.37
C SER A 4 -153.60 32.09 8.17
N MET A 5 -154.89 32.01 8.48
CA MET A 5 -155.95 32.72 7.77
C MET A 5 -156.23 32.30 6.33
N ILE A 6 -157.28 31.51 6.17
CA ILE A 6 -158.51 31.89 5.45
C ILE A 6 -159.59 30.93 5.96
N LYS A 7 -160.42 31.41 6.89
CA LYS A 7 -161.72 32.06 6.62
C LYS A 7 -162.79 30.99 6.34
N LYS A 8 -163.69 30.79 7.30
CA LYS A 8 -165.01 31.46 7.37
C LYS A 8 -166.00 30.85 6.37
N LEU A 9 -167.00 30.17 6.93
CA LEU A 9 -168.44 30.10 6.62
C LEU A 9 -168.88 28.64 6.90
N ILE A 10 -169.81 28.27 7.79
CA ILE A 10 -170.86 28.96 8.56
C ILE A 10 -171.29 28.02 9.73
N LEU A 11 -171.54 28.64 10.88
CA LEU A 11 -172.55 28.42 11.96
C LEU A 11 -173.22 27.02 12.11
N GLY A 12 -173.51 26.51 13.32
CA GLY A 12 -173.97 27.23 14.52
C GLY A 12 -175.50 27.35 14.56
N VAL A 13 -176.08 27.37 15.78
CA VAL A 13 -177.48 27.72 16.14
C VAL A 13 -178.43 26.50 16.23
N LEU A 14 -178.64 25.97 17.45
CA LEU A 14 -179.80 26.21 18.35
C LEU A 14 -181.07 25.48 17.85
N GLY A 15 -181.75 24.64 18.62
CA GLY A 15 -182.12 24.87 20.02
C GLY A 15 -183.37 25.75 20.08
N HIS A 16 -184.39 25.25 20.79
CA HIS A 16 -185.56 25.96 21.34
C HIS A 16 -186.96 25.74 20.71
N LEU A 17 -187.75 24.99 21.49
CA LEU A 17 -189.00 25.41 22.16
C LEU A 17 -190.31 25.56 21.35
N GLY A 18 -191.38 25.10 22.00
CA GLY A 18 -192.78 25.52 21.78
C GLY A 18 -193.58 24.48 20.99
N PHE A 19 -194.40 23.60 21.56
CA PHE A 19 -195.53 23.81 22.49
C PHE A 19 -196.49 24.90 22.01
N THR A 20 -197.63 24.49 21.42
CA THR A 20 -199.03 25.00 21.52
C THR A 20 -199.81 24.41 20.33
N VAL A 21 -200.84 23.56 20.46
CA VAL A 21 -202.14 23.63 21.19
C VAL A 21 -203.03 24.79 20.70
N LEU A 22 -204.23 24.41 20.22
CA LEU A 22 -205.45 25.17 19.86
C LEU A 22 -205.67 25.55 18.38
N LYS A 23 -206.67 24.92 17.73
CA LYS A 23 -208.05 25.44 17.71
C LYS A 23 -209.02 24.48 17.01
N ILE A 24 -210.03 24.08 17.78
CA ILE A 24 -211.37 23.66 17.33
C ILE A 24 -212.11 24.91 16.81
N PRO A 25 -213.10 24.76 15.90
CA PRO A 25 -214.41 25.32 16.24
C PRO A 25 -215.57 24.32 16.06
N GLU A 26 -216.54 24.53 16.96
CA GLU A 26 -217.87 23.96 17.13
C GLU A 26 -218.84 24.28 15.98
N LEU A 27 -219.98 23.55 15.95
CA LEU A 27 -221.39 24.00 15.81
C LEU A 27 -222.25 22.79 15.37
N GLU A 28 -223.07 22.20 16.24
CA GLU A 28 -224.46 22.58 16.60
C GLU A 28 -225.50 22.39 15.48
N ALA A 29 -226.51 21.55 15.71
CA ALA A 29 -227.87 22.00 16.09
C ALA A 29 -228.96 20.94 15.78
N GLU A 30 -229.61 20.52 16.86
CA GLU A 30 -231.06 20.40 17.07
C GLU A 30 -232.04 19.68 16.10
N ARG A 31 -232.70 18.70 16.75
CA ARG A 31 -234.16 18.47 16.86
C ARG A 31 -234.96 17.89 15.68
N GLY A 32 -235.64 16.79 16.00
CA GLY A 32 -237.10 16.75 15.85
C GLY A 32 -237.70 15.49 15.21
N TYR A 33 -238.25 14.63 16.07
CA TYR A 33 -239.53 13.94 15.93
C TYR A 33 -239.88 13.11 14.66
N ASN A 34 -239.91 11.80 14.86
CA ASN A 34 -240.97 10.81 14.51
C ASN A 34 -241.83 10.94 13.22
N ALA A 35 -241.70 9.87 12.41
CA ALA A 35 -242.73 9.01 11.78
C ALA A 35 -243.09 9.13 10.26
N LEU A 36 -242.86 7.97 9.58
CA LEU A 36 -243.53 7.33 8.41
C LEU A 36 -243.02 7.48 6.94
N THR A 37 -242.33 6.40 6.47
CA THR A 37 -242.49 5.57 5.22
C THR A 37 -242.04 5.96 3.76
N ILE A 38 -241.12 5.12 3.22
CA ILE A 38 -240.97 4.44 1.87
C ILE A 38 -240.46 5.17 0.56
N LYS A 39 -239.44 4.52 -0.09
CA LYS A 39 -238.83 4.55 -1.49
C LYS A 39 -237.76 5.61 -1.86
N SER A 40 -236.64 5.38 -2.59
CA SER A 40 -235.89 4.22 -3.19
C SER A 40 -234.61 4.76 -3.93
N ASN A 41 -233.70 3.97 -4.52
CA ASN A 41 -232.46 3.37 -3.96
C ASN A 41 -231.36 3.20 -5.06
N GLU A 42 -231.15 4.14 -5.98
CA GLU A 42 -230.29 3.89 -7.19
C GLU A 42 -229.05 4.79 -7.35
N THR A 43 -228.88 5.85 -6.56
CA THR A 43 -227.85 6.88 -6.84
C THR A 43 -226.51 6.72 -6.09
N LEU A 44 -226.39 5.76 -5.17
CA LEU A 44 -225.17 5.57 -4.34
C LEU A 44 -224.11 4.65 -4.98
N GLN A 45 -224.49 3.82 -5.94
CA GLN A 45 -223.56 2.84 -6.54
C GLN A 45 -222.55 3.47 -7.51
N GLU A 46 -222.89 4.56 -8.21
CA GLU A 46 -221.97 5.18 -9.18
C GLU A 46 -220.76 5.88 -8.53
N LYS A 47 -220.89 6.36 -7.29
CA LYS A 47 -219.80 7.09 -6.61
C LYS A 47 -218.71 6.19 -6.03
N ILE A 48 -219.03 4.92 -5.76
CA ILE A 48 -218.05 3.96 -5.22
C ILE A 48 -217.06 3.54 -6.31
N SER A 49 -217.53 3.32 -7.54
CA SER A 49 -216.69 2.87 -8.66
C SER A 49 -215.59 3.88 -9.03
N ALA A 50 -215.84 5.18 -8.89
CA ALA A 50 -214.86 6.22 -9.23
C ALA A 50 -213.67 6.30 -8.25
N LEU A 51 -213.84 5.88 -6.98
CA LEU A 51 -212.77 5.90 -5.97
C LEU A 51 -211.83 4.71 -6.09
N GLU A 52 -212.29 3.59 -6.65
CA GLU A 52 -211.46 2.40 -6.85
C GLU A 52 -210.41 2.63 -7.95
N ASP A 53 -210.75 3.38 -8.99
CA ASP A 53 -209.82 3.72 -10.08
C ASP A 53 -208.66 4.63 -9.61
N ASP A 54 -208.92 5.58 -8.70
CA ASP A 54 -207.90 6.50 -8.16
C ASP A 54 -206.86 5.80 -7.27
N ILE A 55 -207.26 4.72 -6.56
CA ILE A 55 -206.35 3.96 -5.69
C ILE A 55 -205.31 3.19 -6.52
N VAL A 56 -205.71 2.62 -7.66
CA VAL A 56 -204.82 1.88 -8.56
C VAL A 56 -203.74 2.79 -9.16
N ALA A 57 -204.07 4.05 -9.47
CA ALA A 57 -203.11 5.02 -9.99
C ALA A 57 -202.00 5.37 -8.98
N LEU A 58 -202.34 5.50 -7.69
CA LEU A 58 -201.37 5.83 -6.63
C LEU A 58 -200.39 4.69 -6.32
N GLU A 59 -200.83 3.43 -6.47
CA GLU A 59 -199.94 2.28 -6.28
C GLU A 59 -198.89 2.15 -7.40
N ALA A 60 -199.23 2.54 -8.63
CA ALA A 60 -198.29 2.58 -9.75
C ALA A 60 -197.18 3.62 -9.53
N ASP A 61 -197.52 4.81 -9.02
CA ASP A 61 -196.54 5.88 -8.74
C ASP A 61 -195.60 5.52 -7.58
N ARG A 62 -196.12 4.84 -6.54
CA ARG A 62 -195.30 4.36 -5.42
C ARG A 62 -194.23 3.35 -5.85
N SER A 63 -194.56 2.47 -6.80
CA SER A 63 -193.61 1.50 -7.37
C SER A 63 -192.46 2.19 -8.11
N LYS A 64 -192.78 3.26 -8.85
CA LYS A 64 -191.81 4.03 -9.65
C LYS A 64 -190.77 4.74 -8.78
N VAL A 65 -191.19 5.37 -7.68
CA VAL A 65 -190.30 6.03 -6.70
C VAL A 65 -189.35 5.03 -6.06
N ARG A 66 -189.82 3.83 -5.73
CA ARG A 66 -189.01 2.80 -5.08
C ARG A 66 -187.89 2.29 -5.99
N SER A 67 -188.14 2.13 -7.29
CA SER A 67 -187.11 1.71 -8.25
C SER A 67 -186.00 2.76 -8.45
N ASN A 68 -186.35 4.05 -8.42
CA ASN A 68 -185.37 5.13 -8.56
C ASN A 68 -184.45 5.24 -7.33
N LEU A 69 -184.98 4.96 -6.13
CA LEU A 69 -184.19 5.01 -4.90
C LEU A 69 -183.13 3.91 -4.84
N VAL A 70 -183.48 2.68 -5.26
CA VAL A 70 -182.54 1.54 -5.32
C VAL A 70 -181.39 1.84 -6.28
N ARG A 71 -181.70 2.40 -7.46
CA ARG A 71 -180.68 2.77 -8.45
C ARG A 71 -179.71 3.84 -7.97
N GLN A 72 -180.17 4.79 -7.14
CA GLN A 72 -179.28 5.81 -6.56
C GLN A 72 -178.31 5.22 -5.53
N ILE A 73 -178.74 4.24 -4.73
CA ILE A 73 -177.89 3.59 -3.73
C ILE A 73 -176.74 2.81 -4.42
N GLU A 74 -177.04 2.06 -5.48
CA GLU A 74 -176.03 1.32 -6.25
C GLU A 74 -174.95 2.23 -6.86
N ILE A 75 -175.33 3.45 -7.31
CA ILE A 75 -174.38 4.43 -7.85
C ILE A 75 -173.44 4.96 -6.76
N TYR A 76 -173.96 5.22 -5.55
CA TYR A 76 -173.14 5.70 -4.43
C TYR A 76 -172.17 4.64 -3.91
N GLU A 77 -172.59 3.37 -3.84
CA GLU A 77 -171.71 2.27 -3.43
C GLU A 77 -170.57 2.07 -4.44
N SER A 78 -170.86 2.13 -5.75
CA SER A 78 -169.84 2.04 -6.80
C SER A 78 -168.85 3.22 -6.78
N ALA A 79 -169.30 4.44 -6.47
CA ALA A 79 -168.43 5.61 -6.40
C ALA A 79 -167.47 5.55 -5.20
N THR A 80 -167.94 5.01 -4.07
CA THR A 80 -167.14 4.85 -2.86
C THR A 80 -166.02 3.82 -3.07
N ALA A 81 -166.33 2.68 -3.70
CA ALA A 81 -165.32 1.67 -4.04
C ALA A 81 -164.24 2.19 -5.01
N ALA A 82 -164.61 3.04 -5.97
CA ALA A 82 -163.64 3.66 -6.89
C ALA A 82 -162.69 4.64 -6.16
N GLN A 83 -163.19 5.36 -5.16
CA GLN A 83 -162.38 6.30 -4.36
C GLN A 83 -161.36 5.56 -3.49
N ASP A 84 -161.74 4.42 -2.90
CA ASP A 84 -160.81 3.60 -2.10
C ASP A 84 -159.68 3.02 -2.95
N ILE A 85 -159.97 2.57 -4.18
CA ILE A 85 -158.96 2.08 -5.13
C ILE A 85 -157.97 3.20 -5.50
N LEU A 86 -158.46 4.38 -5.86
CA LEU A 86 -157.61 5.52 -6.22
C LEU A 86 -156.72 5.99 -5.07
N THR A 87 -157.24 5.92 -3.83
CA THR A 87 -156.47 6.30 -2.63
C THR A 87 -155.34 5.29 -2.38
N SER A 88 -155.63 3.99 -2.49
CA SER A 88 -154.60 2.93 -2.39
C SER A 88 -153.53 3.04 -3.48
N GLU A 89 -153.89 3.44 -4.69
CA GLU A 89 -152.94 3.56 -5.81
C GLU A 89 -152.01 4.78 -5.64
N LEU A 90 -152.56 5.90 -5.15
CA LEU A 90 -151.77 7.09 -4.81
C LEU A 90 -150.74 6.84 -3.71
N ASP A 91 -151.11 6.09 -2.67
CA ASP A 91 -150.18 5.73 -1.60
C ASP A 91 -149.07 4.81 -2.10
N PHE A 92 -149.38 3.87 -3.00
CA PHE A 92 -148.36 3.02 -3.65
C PHE A 92 -147.34 3.84 -4.46
N TYR A 93 -147.81 4.79 -5.29
CA TYR A 93 -146.90 5.64 -6.08
C TYR A 93 -146.04 6.57 -5.20
N ARG A 94 -146.58 7.03 -4.07
CA ARG A 94 -145.86 7.86 -3.11
C ARG A 94 -144.73 7.09 -2.41
N ASP A 95 -144.98 5.85 -2.00
CA ASP A 95 -143.96 5.00 -1.40
C ASP A 95 -142.87 4.57 -2.41
N ALA A 96 -143.27 4.30 -3.66
CA ALA A 96 -142.32 4.00 -4.74
C ALA A 96 -141.38 5.18 -5.04
N THR A 97 -141.91 6.41 -5.05
CA THR A 97 -141.11 7.63 -5.29
C THR A 97 -140.14 7.91 -4.16
N LEU A 98 -140.57 7.80 -2.89
CA LEU A 98 -139.68 7.96 -1.73
C LEU A 98 -138.55 6.91 -1.71
N THR A 99 -138.85 5.68 -2.12
CA THR A 99 -137.85 4.61 -2.23
C THR A 99 -136.81 4.93 -3.31
N ALA A 100 -137.25 5.38 -4.49
CA ALA A 100 -136.37 5.77 -5.58
C ALA A 100 -135.46 6.97 -5.23
N GLU A 101 -135.98 7.98 -4.54
CA GLU A 101 -135.18 9.13 -4.08
C GLU A 101 -134.10 8.71 -3.08
N LYS A 102 -134.43 7.78 -2.17
CA LYS A 102 -133.47 7.23 -1.20
C LYS A 102 -132.36 6.43 -1.89
N GLU A 103 -132.69 5.63 -2.91
CA GLU A 103 -131.68 4.91 -3.70
C GLU A 103 -130.81 5.85 -4.54
N GLN A 104 -131.38 6.91 -5.10
CA GLN A 104 -130.63 7.92 -5.84
C GLN A 104 -129.65 8.67 -4.91
N SER A 105 -130.08 9.02 -3.71
CA SER A 105 -129.23 9.65 -2.69
C SER A 105 -128.06 8.75 -2.28
N ASN A 106 -128.34 7.46 -2.00
CA ASN A 106 -127.31 6.47 -1.68
C ASN A 106 -126.31 6.27 -2.83
N SER A 107 -126.79 6.28 -4.08
CA SER A 107 -125.94 6.14 -5.26
C SER A 107 -125.02 7.36 -5.44
N ARG A 108 -125.51 8.58 -5.18
CA ARG A 108 -124.69 9.80 -5.19
C ARG A 108 -123.62 9.79 -4.10
N ALA A 109 -123.94 9.33 -2.88
CA ALA A 109 -122.98 9.21 -1.80
C ALA A 109 -121.86 8.20 -2.12
N ARG A 110 -122.20 7.05 -2.73
CA ARG A 110 -121.22 6.05 -3.17
C ARG A 110 -120.31 6.59 -4.27
N LEU A 111 -120.86 7.29 -5.26
CA LEU A 111 -120.09 7.95 -6.31
C LEU A 111 -119.13 8.99 -5.74
N SER A 112 -119.58 9.84 -4.81
CA SER A 112 -118.70 10.82 -4.14
C SER A 112 -117.52 10.14 -3.43
N SER A 113 -117.78 9.07 -2.68
CA SER A 113 -116.72 8.32 -1.98
C SER A 113 -115.70 7.67 -2.93
N VAL A 114 -116.16 7.09 -4.05
CA VAL A 114 -115.28 6.51 -5.07
C VAL A 114 -114.43 7.60 -5.74
N THR A 115 -115.00 8.77 -6.01
CA THR A 115 -114.31 9.89 -6.64
C THR A 115 -113.19 10.44 -5.75
N GLU A 116 -113.44 10.53 -4.44
CA GLU A 116 -112.42 10.95 -3.46
C GLU A 116 -111.27 9.93 -3.34
N LYS A 117 -111.58 8.63 -3.32
CA LYS A 117 -110.55 7.57 -3.31
C LYS A 117 -109.65 7.62 -4.54
N LEU A 118 -110.24 7.74 -5.73
CA LEU A 118 -109.50 7.88 -6.98
C LEU A 118 -108.62 9.14 -7.02
N ARG A 119 -109.12 10.26 -6.48
CA ARG A 119 -108.33 11.51 -6.37
C ARG A 119 -107.14 11.33 -5.42
N ALA A 120 -107.31 10.64 -4.30
CA ALA A 120 -106.23 10.34 -3.36
C ALA A 120 -105.16 9.41 -3.97
N GLU A 121 -105.58 8.35 -4.67
CA GLU A 121 -104.67 7.42 -5.37
C GLU A 121 -103.87 8.11 -6.48
N LEU A 122 -104.51 8.99 -7.26
CA LEU A 122 -103.84 9.75 -8.31
C LEU A 122 -102.79 10.71 -7.73
N SER A 123 -103.11 11.36 -6.60
CA SER A 123 -102.17 12.21 -5.87
C SER A 123 -100.96 11.42 -5.35
N ALA A 124 -101.19 10.25 -4.76
CA ALA A 124 -100.14 9.37 -4.27
C ALA A 124 -99.23 8.86 -5.40
N LYS A 125 -99.81 8.47 -6.54
CA LYS A 125 -99.04 8.06 -7.73
C LYS A 125 -98.16 9.19 -8.26
N THR A 126 -98.69 10.40 -8.31
CA THR A 126 -97.94 11.58 -8.75
C THR A 126 -96.78 11.91 -7.80
N ALA A 127 -96.98 11.75 -6.48
CA ALA A 127 -95.93 11.91 -5.49
C ALA A 127 -94.79 10.88 -5.67
N LEU A 128 -95.14 9.60 -5.88
CA LEU A 128 -94.17 8.53 -6.13
C LEU A 128 -93.39 8.73 -7.45
N GLU A 129 -94.03 9.19 -8.51
CA GLU A 129 -93.33 9.51 -9.77
C GLU A 129 -92.34 10.67 -9.59
N ASN A 130 -92.68 11.67 -8.77
CA ASN A 130 -91.79 12.77 -8.44
C ASN A 130 -90.60 12.31 -7.59
N GLU A 131 -90.80 11.44 -6.60
CA GLU A 131 -89.68 10.84 -5.86
C GLU A 131 -88.78 9.99 -6.75
N ARG A 132 -89.36 9.16 -7.62
CA ARG A 132 -88.60 8.36 -8.59
C ARG A 132 -87.74 9.24 -9.50
N ARG A 133 -88.25 10.41 -9.92
CA ARG A 133 -87.47 11.40 -10.70
C ARG A 133 -86.34 12.02 -9.88
N LYS A 134 -86.56 12.34 -8.59
CA LYS A 134 -85.53 12.86 -7.69
C LYS A 134 -84.41 11.83 -7.47
N LEU A 135 -84.77 10.58 -7.15
CA LEU A 135 -83.82 9.48 -6.96
C LEU A 135 -83.02 9.19 -8.23
N LYS A 136 -83.65 9.22 -9.41
CA LYS A 136 -82.95 9.05 -10.69
C LYS A 136 -81.90 10.15 -10.93
N LYS A 137 -82.20 11.40 -10.56
CA LYS A 137 -81.23 12.50 -10.63
C LYS A 137 -80.07 12.30 -9.64
N GLN A 138 -80.37 11.93 -8.40
CA GLN A 138 -79.34 11.66 -7.37
C GLN A 138 -78.42 10.51 -7.79
N TYR A 139 -78.99 9.41 -8.29
CA TYR A 139 -78.21 8.29 -8.82
C TYR A 139 -77.29 8.71 -9.98
N GLY A 140 -77.81 9.51 -10.92
CA GLY A 140 -77.00 10.05 -12.01
C GLY A 140 -75.83 10.92 -11.54
N ASN A 141 -76.01 11.70 -10.46
CA ASN A 141 -74.93 12.51 -9.88
C ASN A 141 -73.88 11.64 -9.18
N ILE A 142 -74.31 10.61 -8.42
CA ILE A 142 -73.40 9.67 -7.75
C ILE A 142 -72.55 8.91 -8.79
N VAL A 143 -73.14 8.46 -9.89
CA VAL A 143 -72.41 7.77 -10.97
C VAL A 143 -71.35 8.69 -11.59
N LYS A 144 -71.67 9.98 -11.81
CA LYS A 144 -70.71 10.95 -12.32
C LYS A 144 -69.56 11.20 -11.33
N GLN A 145 -69.87 11.32 -10.04
CA GLN A 145 -68.89 11.52 -8.98
C GLN A 145 -67.96 10.31 -8.81
N LEU A 146 -68.51 9.08 -8.83
CA LEU A 146 -67.70 7.86 -8.82
C LEU A 146 -66.79 7.76 -10.05
N GLN A 147 -67.27 8.21 -11.22
CA GLN A 147 -66.45 8.21 -12.43
C GLN A 147 -65.32 9.27 -12.35
N SER A 148 -65.57 10.45 -11.78
CA SER A 148 -64.51 11.45 -11.57
C SER A 148 -63.49 10.97 -10.54
N GLU A 149 -63.92 10.40 -9.42
CA GLU A 149 -63.02 9.82 -8.40
C GLU A 149 -62.18 8.66 -8.95
N LYS A 150 -62.77 7.82 -9.81
CA LYS A 150 -62.03 6.76 -10.52
C LYS A 150 -60.94 7.33 -11.42
N ASN A 151 -61.24 8.41 -12.14
CA ASN A 151 -60.27 9.08 -13.01
C ASN A 151 -59.15 9.73 -12.20
N GLU A 152 -59.48 10.40 -11.08
CA GLU A 152 -58.49 10.97 -10.16
C GLU A 152 -57.60 9.89 -9.54
N LYS A 153 -58.18 8.77 -9.09
CA LYS A 153 -57.42 7.64 -8.57
C LYS A 153 -56.42 7.08 -9.60
N ASN A 154 -56.84 6.99 -10.86
CA ASN A 154 -55.95 6.56 -11.94
C ASN A 154 -54.85 7.58 -12.23
N ALA A 155 -55.16 8.87 -12.21
CA ALA A 155 -54.17 9.93 -12.38
C ALA A 155 -53.13 9.94 -11.24
N VAL A 156 -53.58 9.76 -9.99
CA VAL A 156 -52.70 9.63 -8.82
C VAL A 156 -51.83 8.38 -8.93
N LYS A 157 -52.39 7.26 -9.38
CA LYS A 157 -51.61 6.02 -9.61
C LYS A 157 -50.51 6.24 -10.65
N ALA A 158 -50.82 6.88 -11.78
CA ALA A 158 -49.84 7.19 -12.81
C ALA A 158 -48.76 8.19 -12.33
N ALA A 159 -49.14 9.17 -11.50
CA ALA A 159 -48.20 10.10 -10.88
C ALA A 159 -47.26 9.39 -9.89
N LEU A 160 -47.79 8.45 -9.10
CA LEU A 160 -47.01 7.63 -8.18
C LEU A 160 -46.00 6.75 -8.93
N GLU A 161 -46.42 6.07 -9.99
CA GLU A 161 -45.55 5.25 -10.84
C GLU A 161 -44.41 6.11 -11.46
N ASN A 162 -44.72 7.31 -11.96
CA ASN A 162 -43.72 8.25 -12.47
C ASN A 162 -42.74 8.73 -11.39
N LEU A 163 -43.22 9.03 -10.18
CA LEU A 163 -42.37 9.40 -9.05
C LEU A 163 -41.45 8.25 -8.65
N GLN A 164 -41.94 7.02 -8.71
CA GLN A 164 -41.17 5.82 -8.38
C GLN A 164 -40.04 5.59 -9.40
N VAL A 165 -40.31 5.80 -10.70
CA VAL A 165 -39.27 5.78 -11.77
C VAL A 165 -38.24 6.90 -11.58
N ARG A 166 -38.67 8.11 -11.21
CA ARG A 166 -37.75 9.20 -10.90
C ARG A 166 -36.89 8.89 -9.68
N ALA A 167 -37.45 8.31 -8.63
CA ALA A 167 -36.73 7.95 -7.42
C ALA A 167 -35.67 6.88 -7.70
N THR A 168 -35.97 5.85 -8.51
CA THR A 168 -34.99 4.84 -8.91
C THR A 168 -33.91 5.44 -9.80
N SER A 169 -34.26 6.31 -10.75
CA SER A 169 -33.28 7.04 -11.56
C SER A 169 -32.36 7.91 -10.70
N LEU A 170 -32.90 8.70 -9.77
CA LEU A 170 -32.10 9.52 -8.85
C LEU A 170 -31.20 8.67 -7.94
N SER A 171 -31.69 7.55 -7.43
CA SER A 171 -30.89 6.60 -6.65
C SER A 171 -29.70 6.05 -7.47
N SER A 172 -29.94 5.69 -8.74
CA SER A 172 -28.88 5.23 -9.64
C SER A 172 -27.86 6.34 -9.96
N ALA A 173 -28.32 7.57 -10.19
CA ALA A 173 -27.46 8.73 -10.43
C ALA A 173 -26.62 9.08 -9.19
N LEU A 174 -27.20 9.01 -7.98
CA LEU A 174 -26.48 9.19 -6.73
C LEU A 174 -25.39 8.14 -6.54
N LYS A 175 -25.70 6.86 -6.86
CA LYS A 175 -24.71 5.78 -6.80
C LYS A 175 -23.58 6.00 -7.79
N ALA A 176 -23.87 6.41 -9.03
CA ALA A 176 -22.88 6.75 -10.04
C ALA A 176 -22.00 7.94 -9.61
N SER A 177 -22.62 8.99 -9.05
CA SER A 177 -21.90 10.16 -8.52
C SER A 177 -20.95 9.81 -7.38
N ARG A 178 -21.37 8.93 -6.45
CA ARG A 178 -20.49 8.43 -5.38
C ARG A 178 -19.29 7.64 -5.92
N LEU A 179 -19.53 6.77 -6.90
CA LEU A 179 -18.46 6.01 -7.56
C LEU A 179 -17.47 6.93 -8.29
N ALA A 180 -17.97 7.95 -8.99
CA ALA A 180 -17.13 8.96 -9.61
C ALA A 180 -16.29 9.72 -8.58
N LYS A 181 -16.88 10.13 -7.46
CA LYS A 181 -16.16 10.77 -6.35
C LYS A 181 -15.03 9.89 -5.81
N THR A 182 -15.30 8.60 -5.55
CA THR A 182 -14.26 7.67 -5.09
C THR A 182 -13.17 7.46 -6.13
N ALA A 183 -13.50 7.40 -7.42
CA ALA A 183 -12.51 7.29 -8.50
C ALA A 183 -11.61 8.55 -8.56
N THR A 184 -12.19 9.74 -8.45
CA THR A 184 -11.42 10.99 -8.41
C THR A 184 -10.54 11.12 -7.17
N GLU A 185 -11.00 10.64 -6.00
CA GLU A 185 -10.17 10.61 -4.79
C GLU A 185 -9.01 9.62 -4.91
N LYS A 186 -9.23 8.48 -5.58
CA LYS A 186 -8.17 7.51 -5.89
C LYS A 186 -7.13 8.13 -6.83
N ALA A 187 -7.57 8.72 -7.95
CA ALA A 187 -6.68 9.41 -8.88
C ALA A 187 -5.90 10.55 -8.22
N ARG A 188 -6.52 11.32 -7.32
CA ARG A 188 -5.84 12.36 -6.54
C ARG A 188 -4.75 11.79 -5.63
N ARG A 189 -4.97 10.63 -5.00
CA ARG A 189 -3.93 9.96 -4.19
C ARG A 189 -2.78 9.44 -5.03
N GLU A 190 -3.07 8.85 -6.18
CA GLU A 190 -2.05 8.39 -7.14
C GLU A 190 -1.20 9.57 -7.65
N LEU A 191 -1.83 10.68 -8.03
CA LEU A 191 -1.12 11.91 -8.42
C LEU A 191 -0.28 12.49 -7.28
N LYS A 192 -0.75 12.42 -6.02
CA LYS A 192 0.03 12.84 -4.87
C LYS A 192 1.29 11.98 -4.69
N GLY A 193 1.17 10.66 -4.82
CA GLY A 193 2.32 9.75 -4.77
C GLY A 193 3.33 10.00 -5.89
N LEU A 194 2.86 10.29 -7.11
CA LEU A 194 3.72 10.69 -8.22
C LEU A 194 4.44 12.02 -7.95
N PHE A 195 3.74 13.01 -7.38
CA PHE A 195 4.34 14.29 -7.02
C PHE A 195 5.40 14.13 -5.92
N GLU A 196 5.12 13.33 -4.88
CA GLU A 196 6.08 13.00 -3.82
C GLU A 196 7.32 12.28 -4.40
N GLY A 197 7.11 11.35 -5.35
CA GLY A 197 8.21 10.67 -6.05
C GLY A 197 9.06 11.61 -6.92
N VAL A 198 8.44 12.52 -7.67
CA VAL A 198 9.16 13.55 -8.46
C VAL A 198 9.93 14.51 -7.54
N SER A 199 9.34 14.89 -6.41
CA SER A 199 9.99 15.76 -5.43
C SER A 199 11.21 15.09 -4.79
N ALA A 200 11.13 13.79 -4.48
CA ALA A 200 12.26 13.01 -3.99
C ALA A 200 13.38 12.89 -5.03
N ASN A 201 13.02 12.65 -6.30
CA ASN A 201 14.00 12.60 -7.40
C ASN A 201 14.69 13.96 -7.60
N LEU A 202 13.97 15.07 -7.47
CA LEU A 202 14.56 16.42 -7.56
C LEU A 202 15.58 16.68 -6.45
N VAL A 203 15.29 16.23 -5.22
CA VAL A 203 16.24 16.33 -4.09
C VAL A 203 17.48 15.47 -4.36
N ALA A 204 17.29 14.22 -4.80
CA ALA A 204 18.41 13.34 -5.15
C ALA A 204 19.28 13.92 -6.28
N GLU A 205 18.68 14.58 -7.27
CA GLU A 205 19.40 15.26 -8.36
C GLU A 205 20.19 16.48 -7.85
N GLN A 206 19.63 17.24 -6.90
CA GLN A 206 20.34 18.33 -6.23
C GLN A 206 21.52 17.84 -5.40
N ASP A 207 21.36 16.75 -4.65
CA ASP A 207 22.43 16.13 -3.87
C ASP A 207 23.54 15.59 -4.78
N ALA A 208 23.17 14.95 -5.90
CA ALA A 208 24.12 14.48 -6.91
C ALA A 208 24.91 15.64 -7.55
N LYS A 209 24.24 16.77 -7.81
CA LYS A 209 24.90 17.99 -8.32
C LYS A 209 25.88 18.55 -7.29
N ALA A 210 25.50 18.62 -6.02
CA ALA A 210 26.39 19.09 -4.94
C ALA A 210 27.61 18.16 -4.77
N ALA A 211 27.41 16.84 -4.84
CA ALA A 211 28.50 15.86 -4.81
C ALA A 211 29.45 16.03 -6.00
N ALA A 212 28.92 16.25 -7.21
CA ALA A 212 29.73 16.49 -8.39
C ALA A 212 30.53 17.80 -8.31
N GLU A 213 29.94 18.87 -7.75
CA GLU A 213 30.65 20.14 -7.50
C GLU A 213 31.77 19.97 -6.47
N SER A 214 31.55 19.19 -5.40
CA SER A 214 32.59 18.84 -4.42
C SER A 214 33.74 18.05 -5.06
N ALA A 215 33.41 17.01 -5.85
CA ALA A 215 34.41 16.21 -6.57
C ALA A 215 35.22 17.06 -7.56
N ARG A 216 34.58 18.02 -8.24
CA ARG A 216 35.28 18.97 -9.13
C ARG A 216 36.27 19.85 -8.35
N HIS A 217 35.90 20.33 -7.16
CA HIS A 217 36.82 21.09 -6.30
C HIS A 217 38.00 20.25 -5.82
N GLU A 218 37.77 18.99 -5.46
CA GLU A 218 38.85 18.07 -5.07
C GLU A 218 39.82 17.80 -6.23
N ILE A 219 39.28 17.54 -7.44
CA ILE A 219 40.09 17.35 -8.65
C ILE A 219 40.92 18.60 -8.94
N GLN A 220 40.34 19.79 -8.80
CA GLN A 220 41.07 21.04 -9.00
C GLN A 220 42.22 21.18 -7.98
N SER A 221 41.98 20.87 -6.71
CA SER A 221 43.02 20.87 -5.67
C SER A 221 44.17 19.91 -6.00
N ARG A 222 43.85 18.72 -6.51
CA ARG A 222 44.87 17.75 -6.96
C ARG A 222 45.65 18.25 -8.18
N LEU A 223 44.99 18.91 -9.13
CA LEU A 223 45.68 19.52 -10.28
C LEU A 223 46.64 20.63 -9.84
N ASP A 224 46.23 21.47 -8.90
CA ASP A 224 47.06 22.55 -8.38
C ASP A 224 48.27 21.98 -7.59
N ALA A 225 48.08 20.90 -6.82
CA ALA A 225 49.17 20.19 -6.14
C ALA A 225 50.17 19.56 -7.13
N LEU A 226 49.67 18.89 -8.17
CA LEU A 226 50.52 18.31 -9.22
C LEU A 226 51.28 19.39 -10.01
N ALA A 227 50.66 20.54 -10.26
CA ALA A 227 51.35 21.67 -10.88
C ALA A 227 52.51 22.17 -10.01
N ALA A 228 52.31 22.28 -8.70
CA ALA A 228 53.37 22.66 -7.76
C ALA A 228 54.49 21.61 -7.68
N GLU A 229 54.17 20.32 -7.70
CA GLU A 229 55.18 19.24 -7.75
C GLU A 229 56.00 19.30 -9.04
N LEU A 230 55.35 19.53 -10.19
CA LEU A 230 56.03 19.68 -11.47
C LEU A 230 56.98 20.88 -11.47
N GLU A 231 56.56 22.02 -10.90
CA GLU A 231 57.45 23.18 -10.75
C GLU A 231 58.64 22.87 -9.84
N ALA A 232 58.44 22.17 -8.72
CA ALA A 232 59.52 21.74 -7.83
C ALA A 232 60.50 20.78 -8.52
N GLU A 233 60.00 19.83 -9.31
CA GLU A 233 60.82 18.91 -10.08
C GLU A 233 61.66 19.65 -11.13
N GLN A 234 61.08 20.63 -11.82
CA GLN A 234 61.82 21.46 -12.77
C GLN A 234 62.96 22.25 -12.11
N VAL A 235 62.72 22.79 -10.91
CA VAL A 235 63.77 23.47 -10.12
C VAL A 235 64.87 22.48 -9.71
N ALA A 236 64.50 21.28 -9.23
CA ALA A 236 65.46 20.25 -8.86
C ALA A 236 66.32 19.81 -10.07
N LYS A 237 65.70 19.65 -11.24
CA LYS A 237 66.41 19.33 -12.48
C LYS A 237 67.39 20.42 -12.88
N ALA A 238 67.00 21.70 -12.81
CA ALA A 238 67.90 22.82 -13.09
C ALA A 238 69.07 22.88 -12.10
N ALA A 239 68.82 22.60 -10.82
CA ALA A 239 69.88 22.52 -9.81
C ALA A 239 70.85 21.36 -10.08
N ALA A 240 70.33 20.19 -10.47
CA ALA A 240 71.15 19.03 -10.83
C ALA A 240 71.98 19.27 -12.09
N GLU A 241 71.44 19.94 -13.11
CA GLU A 241 72.18 20.35 -14.31
C GLU A 241 73.33 21.33 -13.95
N THR A 242 73.07 22.27 -13.03
CA THR A 242 74.10 23.18 -12.51
C THR A 242 75.21 22.42 -11.77
N ALA A 243 74.85 21.49 -10.89
CA ALA A 243 75.81 20.65 -10.17
C ALA A 243 76.63 19.77 -11.13
N ARG A 244 76.00 19.24 -12.18
CA ARG A 244 76.70 18.48 -13.23
C ARG A 244 77.73 19.34 -13.96
N HIS A 245 77.41 20.58 -14.28
CA HIS A 245 78.36 21.51 -14.89
C HIS A 245 79.54 21.83 -13.95
N GLU A 246 79.30 22.00 -12.65
CA GLU A 246 80.36 22.22 -11.67
C GLU A 246 81.29 20.99 -11.56
N ILE A 247 80.72 19.78 -11.47
CA ILE A 247 81.49 18.53 -11.45
C ILE A 247 82.32 18.38 -12.72
N GLN A 248 81.76 18.68 -13.89
CA GLN A 248 82.50 18.62 -15.14
C GLN A 248 83.67 19.61 -15.14
N SER A 249 83.46 20.84 -14.66
CA SER A 249 84.54 21.82 -14.54
C SER A 249 85.66 21.37 -13.59
N ARG A 250 85.32 20.70 -12.48
CA ARG A 250 86.32 20.11 -11.57
C ARG A 250 87.07 18.95 -12.22
N LEU A 251 86.38 18.10 -12.98
CA LEU A 251 87.00 17.02 -13.73
C LEU A 251 87.99 17.56 -14.75
N ASP A 252 87.61 18.58 -15.52
CA ASP A 252 88.49 19.20 -16.51
C ASP A 252 89.73 19.84 -15.84
N ALA A 253 89.58 20.46 -14.66
CA ALA A 253 90.69 20.99 -13.89
C ALA A 253 91.65 19.90 -13.38
N LEU A 254 91.11 18.78 -12.86
CA LEU A 254 91.91 17.64 -12.42
C LEU A 254 92.65 16.96 -13.58
N VAL A 255 92.02 16.87 -14.75
CA VAL A 255 92.68 16.35 -15.96
C VAL A 255 93.83 17.26 -16.37
N ALA A 256 93.67 18.58 -16.28
CA ALA A 256 94.76 19.52 -16.54
C ALA A 256 95.92 19.35 -15.54
N GLU A 257 95.61 19.21 -14.25
CA GLU A 257 96.60 18.98 -13.19
C GLU A 257 97.38 17.67 -13.39
N LEU A 258 96.68 16.57 -13.72
CA LEU A 258 97.30 15.28 -14.04
C LEU A 258 98.22 15.37 -15.27
N ASN A 259 97.84 16.13 -16.29
CA ASN A 259 98.68 16.34 -17.47
C ASN A 259 99.95 17.12 -17.10
N THR A 260 99.85 18.17 -16.27
CA THR A 260 101.04 18.88 -15.78
C THR A 260 101.96 17.99 -14.94
N GLU A 261 101.41 17.18 -14.04
CA GLU A 261 102.22 16.24 -13.23
C GLU A 261 102.91 15.19 -14.12
N ARG A 262 102.23 14.73 -15.17
CA ARG A 262 102.81 13.81 -16.16
C ARG A 262 103.99 14.45 -16.90
N GLU A 263 103.85 15.70 -17.36
CA GLU A 263 104.94 16.43 -18.00
C GLU A 263 106.15 16.61 -17.05
N GLU A 264 105.90 16.88 -15.76
CA GLU A 264 106.95 16.95 -14.75
C GLU A 264 107.65 15.60 -14.53
N LYS A 265 106.89 14.50 -14.46
CA LYS A 265 107.45 13.15 -14.38
C LYS A 265 108.27 12.78 -15.61
N GLU A 266 107.82 13.14 -16.80
CA GLU A 266 108.57 12.93 -18.05
C GLU A 266 109.87 13.74 -18.06
N LYS A 267 109.86 15.01 -17.59
CA LYS A 267 111.07 15.82 -17.41
C LYS A 267 112.02 15.22 -16.36
N ALA A 268 111.49 14.74 -15.24
CA ALA A 268 112.28 14.10 -14.19
C ALA A 268 112.92 12.79 -14.68
N ALA A 269 112.18 11.97 -15.43
CA ALA A 269 112.70 10.77 -16.06
C ALA A 269 113.83 11.10 -17.05
N ALA A 270 113.66 12.12 -17.91
CA ALA A 270 114.71 12.56 -18.82
C ALA A 270 115.96 13.07 -18.08
N ALA A 271 115.79 13.78 -16.96
CA ALA A 271 116.90 14.21 -16.11
C ALA A 271 117.62 13.02 -15.45
N GLN A 272 116.87 12.01 -15.00
CA GLN A 272 117.44 10.78 -14.45
C GLN A 272 118.27 10.03 -15.50
N THR A 273 117.76 9.87 -16.73
CA THR A 273 118.52 9.24 -17.82
C THR A 273 119.81 10.02 -18.14
N LYS A 274 119.77 11.35 -18.09
CA LYS A 274 120.97 12.18 -18.25
C LYS A 274 122.00 11.93 -17.15
N ILE A 275 121.56 11.84 -15.89
CA ILE A 275 122.42 11.51 -14.75
C ILE A 275 123.03 10.13 -14.94
N GLU A 276 122.24 9.12 -15.34
CA GLU A 276 122.73 7.76 -15.61
C GLU A 276 123.81 7.75 -16.70
N MET A 277 123.62 8.50 -17.79
CA MET A 277 124.64 8.66 -18.84
C MET A 277 125.93 9.32 -18.33
N GLU A 278 125.81 10.35 -17.48
CA GLU A 278 126.98 11.00 -16.85
C GLU A 278 127.70 10.02 -15.89
N LEU A 279 126.95 9.18 -15.18
CA LEU A 279 127.48 8.16 -14.26
C LEU A 279 128.18 7.03 -15.00
N ASP A 280 127.66 6.61 -16.15
CA ASP A 280 128.32 5.66 -17.05
C ASP A 280 129.61 6.25 -17.64
N SER A 281 129.59 7.51 -18.08
CA SER A 281 130.79 8.22 -18.54
C SER A 281 131.85 8.33 -17.45
N LEU A 282 131.45 8.69 -16.21
CA LEU A 282 132.35 8.75 -15.07
C LEU A 282 132.88 7.36 -14.68
N SER A 283 132.06 6.32 -14.83
CA SER A 283 132.48 4.93 -14.60
C SER A 283 133.52 4.49 -15.64
N GLU A 284 133.38 4.93 -16.89
CA GLU A 284 134.38 4.71 -17.95
C GLU A 284 135.68 5.48 -17.65
N ASP A 285 135.59 6.74 -17.21
CA ASP A 285 136.75 7.52 -16.79
C ASP A 285 137.46 6.90 -15.56
N LEU A 286 136.69 6.40 -14.59
CA LEU A 286 137.22 5.66 -13.44
C LEU A 286 137.90 4.35 -13.88
N ALA A 287 137.33 3.65 -14.86
CA ALA A 287 137.94 2.45 -15.43
C ALA A 287 139.26 2.77 -16.15
N ARG A 288 139.32 3.87 -16.92
CA ARG A 288 140.56 4.37 -17.52
C ARG A 288 141.60 4.79 -16.48
N LEU A 289 141.18 5.45 -15.40
CA LEU A 289 142.06 5.79 -14.29
C LEU A 289 142.61 4.55 -13.60
N LYS A 290 141.78 3.54 -13.36
CA LYS A 290 142.23 2.24 -12.82
C LYS A 290 143.16 1.52 -13.79
N GLN A 291 142.92 1.60 -15.10
CA GLN A 291 143.84 1.06 -16.10
C GLN A 291 145.20 1.78 -16.05
N ASN A 292 145.19 3.12 -16.01
CA ASN A 292 146.42 3.91 -15.85
C ASN A 292 147.12 3.62 -14.51
N GLU A 293 146.37 3.41 -13.43
CA GLU A 293 146.89 2.98 -12.13
C GLU A 293 147.53 1.59 -12.22
N THR A 294 146.90 0.68 -12.98
CA THR A 294 147.42 -0.67 -13.23
C THR A 294 148.69 -0.63 -14.08
N GLU A 295 148.74 0.22 -15.12
CA GLU A 295 149.94 0.48 -15.94
C GLU A 295 151.06 1.11 -15.09
N LEU A 296 150.73 2.05 -14.19
CA LEU A 296 151.65 2.59 -13.19
C LEU A 296 152.17 1.51 -12.25
N TYR A 297 151.33 0.61 -11.75
CA TYR A 297 151.74 -0.52 -10.94
C TYR A 297 152.56 -1.54 -11.74
N GLN A 298 152.36 -1.63 -13.06
CA GLN A 298 153.11 -2.50 -13.95
C GLN A 298 154.50 -1.93 -14.25
N ASP A 299 154.63 -0.62 -14.43
CA ASP A 299 155.92 0.10 -14.46
C ASP A 299 156.64 0.02 -13.11
N LEU A 300 155.90 0.08 -12.00
CA LEU A 300 156.42 -0.10 -10.64
C LEU A 300 156.83 -1.56 -10.39
N ALA A 301 156.12 -2.52 -11.00
CA ALA A 301 156.42 -3.95 -10.97
C ALA A 301 157.64 -4.29 -11.83
N GLU A 302 157.84 -3.65 -12.99
CA GLU A 302 159.07 -3.79 -13.79
C GLU A 302 160.29 -3.17 -13.09
N ASN A 303 160.10 -2.08 -12.33
CA ASN A 303 161.13 -1.57 -11.41
C ASN A 303 161.36 -2.49 -10.20
N ARG A 304 160.30 -3.14 -9.69
CA ARG A 304 160.40 -4.13 -8.61
C ARG A 304 161.03 -5.44 -9.06
N VAL A 305 160.84 -5.93 -10.29
CA VAL A 305 161.51 -7.14 -10.80
C VAL A 305 163.03 -6.94 -10.90
N LYS A 306 163.51 -5.70 -11.12
CA LYS A 306 164.93 -5.34 -10.97
C LYS A 306 165.41 -5.29 -9.51
N HIS A 307 164.49 -5.12 -8.54
CA HIS A 307 164.77 -5.04 -7.10
C HIS A 307 164.53 -6.38 -6.35
N GLU A 308 163.69 -7.26 -6.89
CA GLU A 308 163.19 -8.51 -6.30
C GLU A 308 164.05 -9.72 -6.69
N GLN A 309 164.92 -9.56 -7.69
CA GLN A 309 166.10 -10.44 -7.88
C GLN A 309 167.18 -10.22 -6.79
N ALA A 310 167.09 -9.13 -6.00
CA ALA A 310 167.93 -8.86 -4.83
C ALA A 310 167.27 -9.22 -3.48
N LEU A 311 165.98 -9.61 -3.47
CA LEU A 311 165.22 -9.94 -2.25
C LEU A 311 164.74 -11.41 -2.21
N LYS A 312 165.04 -12.21 -3.23
CA LYS A 312 164.88 -13.68 -3.24
C LYS A 312 165.88 -14.43 -2.33
N ASP A 313 166.83 -13.73 -1.71
CA ASP A 313 167.71 -14.25 -0.66
C ASP A 313 167.14 -14.09 0.77
N LEU A 314 165.90 -13.60 0.95
CA LEU A 314 165.37 -13.36 2.29
C LEU A 314 163.96 -13.92 2.53
N ALA A 315 163.91 -15.25 2.58
CA ALA A 315 162.98 -16.03 3.39
C ALA A 315 161.47 -15.88 3.06
N ALA A 316 160.80 -16.89 2.51
CA ALA A 316 160.55 -18.18 3.17
C ALA A 316 159.95 -18.03 4.59
N ALA A 317 158.75 -17.42 4.68
CA ALA A 317 157.73 -17.60 5.72
C ALA A 317 156.57 -16.66 5.34
N GLU A 318 155.28 -16.98 5.34
CA GLU A 318 154.49 -18.08 5.84
C GLU A 318 153.10 -17.95 5.18
N ASN A 319 152.41 -19.08 5.06
CA ASN A 319 151.30 -19.28 4.17
C ASN A 319 150.01 -19.51 4.99
N SER A 320 148.85 -19.18 4.39
CA SER A 320 147.55 -19.83 4.61
C SER A 320 146.80 -19.54 5.94
N ALA A 321 145.48 -19.50 6.04
CA ALA A 321 144.37 -19.62 5.10
C ALA A 321 143.04 -19.37 5.83
N LYS A 322 142.01 -19.03 5.04
CA LYS A 322 140.61 -19.53 5.08
C LYS A 322 139.95 -19.85 6.44
N ARG A 323 138.71 -19.35 6.58
CA ARG A 323 137.43 -20.06 6.86
C ARG A 323 136.45 -19.00 7.44
N PHE A 324 135.15 -18.94 7.18
CA PHE A 324 134.09 -19.95 7.16
C PHE A 324 132.82 -19.21 6.63
N LYS A 325 132.05 -19.69 5.65
CA LYS A 325 130.82 -20.51 5.87
C LYS A 325 129.99 -19.95 7.03
N MET A 326 128.75 -19.50 6.91
CA MET A 326 127.56 -20.17 6.36
C MET A 326 126.37 -19.42 7.01
N LEU A 327 125.25 -19.15 6.32
CA LEU A 327 123.86 -19.22 6.85
C LEU A 327 122.85 -18.58 5.87
N PHE A 328 122.02 -19.44 5.28
CA PHE A 328 120.86 -19.15 4.44
C PHE A 328 119.64 -19.90 5.01
N GLY A 329 118.44 -19.36 4.76
CA GLY A 329 117.15 -20.09 4.67
C GLY A 329 116.19 -19.89 5.85
N ASN A 330 114.85 -19.81 5.70
CA ASN A 330 113.95 -20.01 4.56
C ASN A 330 112.52 -19.46 4.87
N ARG A 331 111.75 -19.21 3.81
CA ARG A 331 110.29 -18.92 3.74
C ARG A 331 109.48 -20.20 3.42
N THR A 332 108.16 -20.20 3.68
CA THR A 332 106.99 -20.58 2.80
C THR A 332 105.72 -20.90 3.64
N ASN A 333 104.56 -20.24 3.41
CA ASN A 333 103.32 -20.61 2.64
C ASN A 333 102.41 -21.67 3.31
N VAL A 334 101.08 -21.83 3.09
CA VAL A 334 99.88 -21.12 2.55
C VAL A 334 98.70 -22.08 2.84
N ALA A 335 97.50 -21.52 3.09
CA ALA A 335 96.13 -22.06 2.94
C ALA A 335 95.66 -23.34 3.67
N ALA A 336 94.56 -23.19 4.43
CA ALA A 336 93.37 -24.06 4.37
C ALA A 336 92.19 -23.43 5.13
N ASN A 337 90.99 -23.59 4.58
CA ASN A 337 89.64 -23.57 5.20
C ASN A 337 88.68 -22.48 4.70
N SER A 338 88.05 -22.80 3.56
CA SER A 338 86.74 -22.29 3.15
C SER A 338 85.83 -23.51 2.96
N ALA A 339 84.97 -23.82 3.94
CA ALA A 339 83.86 -24.78 3.81
C ALA A 339 82.92 -24.80 5.04
N GLN A 340 82.62 -23.65 5.67
CA GLN A 340 81.70 -23.63 6.82
C GLN A 340 80.95 -22.31 7.02
N GLU A 341 80.63 -21.60 5.93
CA GLU A 341 79.80 -20.39 5.96
C GLU A 341 78.71 -20.55 4.91
N LEU A 342 77.51 -21.02 5.29
CA LEU A 342 76.25 -20.84 4.55
C LEU A 342 75.00 -21.35 5.32
N LEU A 343 75.07 -21.46 6.64
CA LEU A 343 73.90 -21.74 7.50
C LEU A 343 73.72 -20.64 8.57
N SER A 344 74.00 -19.39 8.22
CA SER A 344 73.58 -18.26 9.05
C SER A 344 72.06 -18.13 8.90
N VAL A 345 71.32 -18.62 9.89
CA VAL A 345 69.86 -18.51 9.94
C VAL A 345 69.48 -17.04 9.72
N ARG A 346 68.75 -16.78 8.63
CA ARG A 346 68.30 -15.44 8.25
C ARG A 346 67.09 -15.05 9.09
N ASN A 347 66.88 -13.75 9.25
CA ASN A 347 65.66 -13.20 9.81
C ASN A 347 64.43 -13.74 9.05
N VAL A 348 63.34 -14.03 9.76
CA VAL A 348 62.09 -14.46 9.14
C VAL A 348 61.04 -13.39 9.40
N VAL A 349 60.45 -12.86 8.33
CA VAL A 349 59.28 -11.98 8.43
C VAL A 349 58.07 -12.80 8.01
N LEU A 350 57.12 -12.95 8.92
CA LEU A 350 55.83 -13.55 8.64
C LEU A 350 54.80 -12.45 8.49
N SER A 351 54.37 -12.21 7.25
CA SER A 351 53.38 -11.20 6.92
C SER A 351 52.04 -11.83 6.63
N ALA A 352 51.01 -11.37 7.31
CA ALA A 352 49.64 -11.87 7.17
C ALA A 352 48.64 -10.76 7.45
N LEU A 353 47.36 -10.94 7.10
CA LEU A 353 46.32 -10.03 7.61
C LEU A 353 46.09 -10.24 9.11
N PRO A 354 45.60 -9.22 9.84
CA PRO A 354 45.15 -9.39 11.23
C PRO A 354 44.15 -10.55 11.35
N TYR A 355 44.18 -11.26 12.47
CA TYR A 355 43.35 -12.46 12.76
C TYR A 355 43.60 -13.72 11.92
N SER A 356 44.62 -13.71 11.08
CA SER A 356 45.19 -14.95 10.54
C SER A 356 45.86 -15.79 11.63
N ALA A 357 46.21 -17.04 11.32
CA ALA A 357 46.97 -17.94 12.21
C ALA A 357 48.46 -17.56 12.40
N CYS A 358 48.79 -16.29 12.15
CA CYS A 358 50.13 -15.73 12.06
C CYS A 358 50.94 -15.91 13.36
N GLY A 359 50.32 -15.62 14.52
CA GLY A 359 50.97 -15.77 15.82
C GLY A 359 51.25 -17.23 16.18
N GLU A 360 50.32 -18.14 15.85
CA GLU A 360 50.48 -19.57 16.08
C GLU A 360 51.56 -20.17 15.17
N ILE A 361 51.63 -19.73 13.92
CA ILE A 361 52.68 -20.13 12.98
C ILE A 361 54.03 -19.56 13.43
N ALA A 362 54.10 -18.31 13.89
CA ALA A 362 55.33 -17.72 14.42
C ALA A 362 55.83 -18.47 15.67
N ALA A 363 54.95 -18.83 16.59
CA ALA A 363 55.29 -19.64 17.76
C ALA A 363 55.77 -21.05 17.37
N SER A 364 55.12 -21.64 16.37
CA SER A 364 55.48 -22.94 15.82
C SER A 364 56.85 -22.92 15.12
N LEU A 365 57.10 -21.90 14.30
CA LEU A 365 58.40 -21.62 13.68
C LEU A 365 59.47 -21.38 14.74
N SER A 366 59.15 -20.62 15.79
CA SER A 366 60.08 -20.35 16.90
C SER A 366 60.48 -21.65 17.60
N LYS A 367 59.51 -22.53 17.90
CA LYS A 367 59.76 -23.84 18.48
C LYS A 367 60.61 -24.72 17.55
N ALA A 368 60.34 -24.72 16.24
CA ALA A 368 61.02 -25.57 15.27
C ALA A 368 62.44 -25.10 14.92
N THR A 369 62.67 -23.79 14.88
CA THR A 369 63.93 -23.19 14.43
C THR A 369 64.83 -22.74 15.59
N GLY A 370 64.28 -22.62 16.80
CA GLY A 370 64.96 -22.02 17.95
C GLY A 370 65.08 -20.50 17.89
N LEU A 371 64.57 -19.86 16.82
CA LEU A 371 64.53 -18.41 16.70
C LEU A 371 63.55 -17.82 17.70
N LYS A 372 63.86 -16.65 18.27
CA LYS A 372 62.93 -15.93 19.13
C LYS A 372 61.91 -15.17 18.28
N VAL A 373 60.65 -15.19 18.69
CA VAL A 373 59.66 -14.24 18.19
C VAL A 373 59.96 -12.88 18.82
N ALA A 374 60.09 -11.82 18.01
CA ALA A 374 60.43 -10.49 18.51
C ALA A 374 59.29 -9.93 19.38
N ASP A 375 59.57 -9.71 20.67
CA ASP A 375 58.66 -9.05 21.60
C ASP A 375 58.61 -7.55 21.25
N GLY A 376 57.47 -7.10 20.70
CA GLY A 376 57.28 -5.74 20.19
C GLY A 376 56.71 -5.66 18.78
N ALA A 377 56.77 -6.77 18.02
CA ALA A 377 56.03 -6.93 16.78
C ALA A 377 54.52 -7.23 17.02
N GLN A 378 54.14 -7.37 18.29
CA GLN A 378 52.77 -7.63 18.66
C GLN A 378 51.89 -6.42 18.32
N ARG A 379 51.14 -6.63 17.23
CA ARG A 379 49.73 -6.26 17.11
C ARG A 379 49.53 -4.77 16.82
N TRP A 380 49.22 -4.48 15.55
CA TRP A 380 48.47 -3.31 15.08
C TRP A 380 49.21 -1.98 14.88
N PHE A 381 50.22 -1.90 14.01
CA PHE A 381 50.67 -0.60 13.48
C PHE A 381 51.31 -0.74 12.09
N PRO A 382 51.16 0.26 11.19
CA PRO A 382 51.75 0.21 9.86
C PRO A 382 53.19 0.75 9.83
N ASN A 383 54.02 -0.03 9.14
CA ASN A 383 55.12 0.35 8.27
C ASN A 383 56.44 0.87 8.89
N ASP A 384 57.52 0.20 8.44
CA ASP A 384 58.95 0.52 8.45
C ASP A 384 59.66 0.71 9.81
N PHE A 385 59.29 1.69 10.64
CA PHE A 385 60.07 2.04 11.84
C PHE A 385 60.18 0.90 12.88
N LEU A 386 59.13 0.09 13.02
CA LEU A 386 59.10 -1.02 13.97
C LEU A 386 59.84 -2.27 13.47
N LEU A 387 59.98 -2.43 12.14
CA LEU A 387 60.80 -3.51 11.60
C LEU A 387 62.27 -3.19 11.87
N GLU A 388 62.70 -1.97 11.54
CA GLU A 388 64.06 -1.52 11.83
C GLU A 388 64.38 -1.72 13.32
N ASP A 389 63.52 -1.24 14.23
CA ASP A 389 63.71 -1.43 15.68
C ASP A 389 63.70 -2.90 16.15
N ALA A 390 62.90 -3.76 15.52
CA ALA A 390 62.85 -5.20 15.85
C ALA A 390 64.12 -5.93 15.40
N PHE A 391 64.73 -5.49 14.30
CA PHE A 391 65.94 -6.09 13.75
C PHE A 391 67.24 -5.42 14.25
N ASP A 392 67.19 -4.17 14.72
CA ASP A 392 68.36 -3.44 15.26
C ASP A 392 68.88 -4.02 16.58
N LYS A 393 68.06 -4.84 17.28
CA LYS A 393 68.36 -5.34 18.62
C LYS A 393 68.67 -6.84 18.70
N ASN A 394 68.39 -7.61 17.65
CA ASN A 394 68.54 -9.07 17.70
C ASN A 394 69.05 -9.63 16.36
N SER A 395 70.19 -10.30 16.40
CA SER A 395 70.53 -11.27 15.37
C SER A 395 69.54 -12.44 15.44
N GLN A 396 68.86 -12.73 14.32
CA GLN A 396 68.04 -13.92 14.08
C GLN A 396 66.73 -13.98 14.89
N VAL A 397 65.70 -13.30 14.39
CA VAL A 397 64.35 -13.31 14.97
C VAL A 397 63.27 -13.65 13.94
N ILE A 398 62.12 -14.08 14.45
CA ILE A 398 60.86 -14.16 13.71
C ILE A 398 60.06 -12.91 14.05
N VAL A 399 59.62 -12.20 13.02
CA VAL A 399 58.76 -11.01 13.15
C VAL A 399 57.41 -11.31 12.50
N ASP A 400 56.36 -11.33 13.32
CA ASP A 400 54.95 -11.33 12.91
C ASP A 400 54.56 -9.90 12.52
N THR A 401 53.96 -9.70 11.35
CA THR A 401 53.55 -8.37 10.88
C THR A 401 52.41 -8.41 9.87
N HIS A 402 51.85 -7.23 9.55
CA HIS A 402 50.74 -7.05 8.62
C HIS A 402 51.11 -6.19 7.40
N LEU A 403 52.38 -6.17 7.00
CA LEU A 403 52.88 -5.32 5.91
C LEU A 403 52.12 -5.51 4.60
N ASP A 404 51.79 -4.40 3.94
CA ASP A 404 51.41 -4.41 2.53
C ASP A 404 52.65 -4.44 1.62
N ALA A 405 52.46 -4.76 0.34
CA ALA A 405 53.55 -4.74 -0.66
C ALA A 405 53.87 -3.32 -1.16
N SER A 406 53.74 -2.30 -0.32
CA SER A 406 54.10 -0.93 -0.70
C SER A 406 55.60 -0.81 -0.99
N PRO A 407 56.04 0.10 -1.89
CA PRO A 407 57.45 0.24 -2.24
C PRO A 407 58.37 0.49 -1.05
N ARG A 408 57.87 1.15 0.00
CA ARG A 408 58.61 1.40 1.24
C ARG A 408 58.87 0.11 2.00
N ASN A 409 57.83 -0.66 2.32
CA ASN A 409 57.95 -1.96 3.01
C ASN A 409 58.83 -2.95 2.23
N LEU A 410 58.69 -3.00 0.91
CA LEU A 410 59.53 -3.84 0.05
C LEU A 410 61.00 -3.41 0.03
N THR A 411 61.31 -2.14 0.32
CA THR A 411 62.68 -1.64 0.46
C THR A 411 63.24 -2.04 1.81
N THR A 412 62.51 -1.80 2.90
CA THR A 412 62.87 -2.24 4.25
C THR A 412 63.13 -3.75 4.33
N LEU A 413 62.25 -4.57 3.73
CA LEU A 413 62.43 -6.03 3.68
C LEU A 413 63.73 -6.46 2.96
N ARG A 414 64.18 -5.68 1.96
CA ARG A 414 65.44 -5.95 1.24
C ARG A 414 66.66 -5.56 2.07
N GLU A 415 66.55 -4.53 2.90
CA GLU A 415 67.65 -4.05 3.75
C GLU A 415 67.92 -5.00 4.92
N ILE A 416 66.90 -5.67 5.45
CA ILE A 416 66.98 -6.55 6.63
C ILE A 416 67.52 -7.96 6.31
N ASP A 417 67.69 -8.33 5.03
CA ASP A 417 68.03 -9.69 4.57
C ASP A 417 67.14 -10.76 5.23
N ALA A 418 65.81 -10.55 5.18
CA ALA A 418 64.83 -11.47 5.73
C ALA A 418 64.24 -12.41 4.67
N THR A 419 63.90 -13.62 5.08
CA THR A 419 62.99 -14.48 4.32
C THR A 419 61.56 -14.10 4.65
N LEU A 420 60.79 -13.71 3.64
CA LEU A 420 59.40 -13.35 3.79
C LEU A 420 58.49 -14.56 3.59
N VAL A 421 57.73 -14.89 4.61
CA VAL A 421 56.59 -15.80 4.59
C VAL A 421 55.33 -14.96 4.44
N LEU A 422 54.58 -15.15 3.37
CA LEU A 422 53.30 -14.49 3.15
C LEU A 422 52.17 -15.47 3.45
N LEU A 423 51.44 -15.25 4.53
CA LEU A 423 50.28 -16.05 4.90
C LEU A 423 49.00 -15.43 4.34
N ILE A 424 48.30 -16.23 3.54
CA ILE A 424 47.07 -15.89 2.85
C ILE A 424 45.93 -16.66 3.52
N SER A 425 45.08 -15.95 4.25
CA SER A 425 43.89 -16.53 4.90
C SER A 425 42.64 -16.28 4.07
N ASP A 426 41.53 -17.00 4.33
CA ASP A 426 40.22 -16.57 3.81
C ASP A 426 39.87 -15.20 4.41
N PRO A 427 39.51 -14.21 3.59
CA PRO A 427 38.95 -12.97 4.11
C PRO A 427 37.63 -13.19 4.86
N ARG A 428 36.86 -14.25 4.57
CA ARG A 428 35.64 -14.59 5.33
C ARG A 428 35.96 -14.94 6.78
N ILE A 429 37.03 -15.70 7.02
CA ILE A 429 37.49 -16.06 8.36
C ILE A 429 37.96 -14.79 9.10
N ILE A 430 38.78 -13.98 8.43
CA ILE A 430 39.34 -12.76 9.02
C ILE A 430 38.23 -11.82 9.48
N VAL A 431 37.22 -11.57 8.63
CA VAL A 431 36.09 -10.70 8.95
C VAL A 431 35.28 -11.25 10.12
N VAL A 432 34.98 -12.56 10.15
CA VAL A 432 34.23 -13.18 11.26
C VAL A 432 35.02 -13.16 12.56
N LYS A 433 36.32 -13.50 12.55
CA LYS A 433 37.19 -13.44 13.74
C LYS A 433 37.26 -12.02 14.29
N ARG A 434 37.42 -11.01 13.43
CA ARG A 434 37.39 -9.59 13.84
C ARG A 434 36.02 -9.20 14.39
N ALA A 435 34.93 -9.62 13.74
CA ALA A 435 33.59 -9.31 14.20
C ALA A 435 33.29 -9.87 15.59
N ARG A 436 33.67 -11.13 15.83
CA ARG A 436 33.55 -11.77 17.15
C ARG A 436 34.42 -11.09 18.21
N ALA A 437 35.65 -10.69 17.88
CA ALA A 437 36.52 -9.97 18.82
C ALA A 437 35.90 -8.63 19.25
N ILE A 438 35.35 -7.87 18.30
CA ILE A 438 34.67 -6.60 18.56
C ILE A 438 33.41 -6.82 19.41
N ALA A 439 32.56 -7.78 19.02
CA ALA A 439 31.28 -8.02 19.70
C ALA A 439 31.43 -8.69 21.07
N GLY A 440 32.47 -9.51 21.28
CA GLY A 440 32.64 -10.33 22.48
C GLY A 440 33.53 -9.71 23.56
N GLU A 441 34.59 -8.98 23.18
CA GLU A 441 35.59 -8.52 24.15
C GLU A 441 35.39 -7.04 24.53
N GLY A 442 34.61 -6.26 23.78
CA GLY A 442 34.39 -4.82 24.03
C GLY A 442 35.69 -3.99 24.01
N THR A 443 36.81 -4.62 23.68
CA THR A 443 38.14 -4.04 23.60
C THR A 443 38.58 -4.03 22.15
N ASP A 444 38.04 -3.09 21.39
CA ASP A 444 38.87 -2.54 20.32
C ASP A 444 39.94 -1.70 21.02
N HIS A 445 41.21 -2.10 20.92
CA HIS A 445 42.29 -1.40 21.62
C HIS A 445 42.57 0.02 21.08
N GLY A 446 41.66 0.59 20.28
CA GLY A 446 41.64 2.00 19.90
C GLY A 446 42.81 2.43 19.00
N TYR A 447 43.57 1.48 18.46
CA TYR A 447 44.70 1.78 17.59
C TYR A 447 44.23 1.76 16.14
N GLU A 448 44.26 2.93 15.50
CA GLU A 448 43.96 3.10 14.07
C GLU A 448 45.06 2.41 13.24
N ASP A 449 44.73 1.26 12.65
CA ASP A 449 45.57 0.61 11.66
C ASP A 449 45.13 1.04 10.24
N ARG A 450 46.08 1.18 9.32
CA ARG A 450 45.79 1.42 7.89
C ARG A 450 44.99 0.29 7.28
N ILE A 451 45.14 -0.92 7.81
CA ILE A 451 44.39 -2.09 7.35
C ILE A 451 43.12 -2.21 8.16
N THR A 452 43.16 -2.01 9.48
CA THR A 452 41.99 -2.20 10.34
C THR A 452 41.45 -0.89 10.89
N PRO A 453 40.28 -0.43 10.41
CA PRO A 453 39.66 0.78 10.95
C PRO A 453 39.34 0.59 12.44
N GLY A 454 39.53 1.67 13.21
CA GLY A 454 39.01 1.76 14.57
C GLY A 454 37.49 1.73 14.56
N VAL A 455 36.89 0.95 15.47
CA VAL A 455 35.44 0.73 15.53
C VAL A 455 34.71 1.89 16.24
N GLY A 456 35.47 2.79 16.88
CA GLY A 456 34.95 3.90 17.70
C GLY A 456 34.19 3.41 18.94
N GLU A 457 33.39 4.28 19.58
CA GLU A 457 32.52 3.91 20.72
C GLU A 457 31.30 3.05 20.31
N ARG A 458 31.36 2.30 19.20
CA ARG A 458 30.27 1.41 18.82
C ARG A 458 30.28 0.17 19.72
N GLN A 459 29.46 0.22 20.76
CA GLN A 459 29.04 -0.96 21.51
C GLN A 459 27.86 -1.60 20.78
N THR A 460 28.14 -2.59 19.94
CA THR A 460 27.11 -3.55 19.51
C THR A 460 27.57 -4.95 19.89
N ASP A 461 26.66 -5.71 20.50
CA ASP A 461 26.88 -7.10 20.89
C ASP A 461 26.59 -8.07 19.73
N SER A 462 26.15 -7.56 18.56
CA SER A 462 25.75 -8.36 17.42
C SER A 462 26.89 -8.55 16.43
N VAL A 463 27.40 -9.79 16.32
CA VAL A 463 28.41 -10.17 15.32
C VAL A 463 27.96 -9.78 13.90
N GLY A 464 26.68 -9.99 13.56
CA GLY A 464 26.16 -9.66 12.23
C GLY A 464 26.20 -8.17 11.90
N GLU A 465 25.91 -7.30 12.86
CA GLU A 465 26.00 -5.83 12.66
C GLU A 465 27.45 -5.37 12.52
N VAL A 466 28.36 -5.98 13.29
CA VAL A 466 29.80 -5.71 13.15
C VAL A 466 30.30 -6.18 11.80
N VAL A 467 29.85 -7.34 11.31
CA VAL A 467 30.19 -7.82 9.96
C VAL A 467 29.79 -6.79 8.92
N ASP A 468 28.55 -6.30 8.92
CA ASP A 468 28.12 -5.29 7.93
C ASP A 468 28.99 -4.03 7.93
N TRP A 469 29.39 -3.57 9.12
CA TRP A 469 30.31 -2.46 9.27
C TRP A 469 31.72 -2.78 8.73
N LEU A 470 32.25 -3.97 9.02
CA LEU A 470 33.54 -4.43 8.50
C LEU A 470 33.51 -4.58 6.97
N LEU A 471 32.40 -5.02 6.39
CA LEU A 471 32.25 -5.10 4.92
C LEU A 471 32.41 -3.73 4.25
N GLU A 472 32.03 -2.65 4.94
CA GLU A 472 32.11 -1.29 4.40
C GLU A 472 33.44 -0.61 4.70
N ASN A 473 34.03 -0.89 5.87
CA ASN A 473 35.17 -0.13 6.38
C ASN A 473 36.48 -0.93 6.41
N PHE A 474 36.44 -2.25 6.47
CA PHE A 474 37.62 -3.12 6.60
C PHE A 474 37.93 -3.90 5.34
N VAL A 475 36.91 -4.48 4.68
CA VAL A 475 37.08 -5.29 3.48
C VAL A 475 37.76 -4.54 2.31
N PRO A 476 37.51 -3.23 2.06
CA PRO A 476 38.27 -2.51 1.04
C PRO A 476 39.79 -2.51 1.28
N HIS A 477 40.20 -2.46 2.55
CA HIS A 477 41.62 -2.47 2.94
C HIS A 477 42.23 -3.87 2.79
N ILE A 478 41.49 -4.90 3.18
CA ILE A 478 41.85 -6.30 2.90
C ILE A 478 42.03 -6.53 1.38
N GLY A 479 41.06 -6.05 0.58
CA GLY A 479 41.11 -6.16 -0.87
C GLY A 479 42.34 -5.48 -1.46
N LYS A 480 42.69 -4.28 -0.99
CA LYS A 480 43.92 -3.58 -1.38
C LYS A 480 45.17 -4.35 -0.97
N TRP A 481 45.23 -4.86 0.27
CA TRP A 481 46.39 -5.60 0.77
C TRP A 481 46.69 -6.83 -0.11
N TYR A 482 45.66 -7.62 -0.45
CA TYR A 482 45.83 -8.74 -1.37
C TYR A 482 46.21 -8.28 -2.78
N ALA A 483 45.60 -7.21 -3.29
CA ALA A 483 45.91 -6.69 -4.62
C ALA A 483 47.39 -6.32 -4.74
N ASP A 484 47.93 -5.63 -3.73
CA ASP A 484 49.32 -5.18 -3.69
C ASP A 484 50.29 -6.39 -3.70
N TRP A 485 50.04 -7.38 -2.83
CA TRP A 485 50.88 -8.58 -2.78
C TRP A 485 50.78 -9.43 -4.06
N ILE A 486 49.58 -9.63 -4.61
CA ILE A 486 49.43 -10.38 -5.87
C ILE A 486 50.09 -9.65 -7.03
N ALA A 487 49.96 -8.32 -7.11
CA ALA A 487 50.62 -7.53 -8.14
C ALA A 487 52.15 -7.70 -8.03
N TYR A 488 52.70 -7.62 -6.82
CA TYR A 488 54.12 -7.85 -6.58
C TYR A 488 54.57 -9.25 -7.00
N LEU A 489 53.90 -10.30 -6.50
CA LEU A 489 54.24 -11.70 -6.81
C LEU A 489 54.11 -12.00 -8.31
N SER A 490 53.09 -11.45 -8.97
CA SER A 490 52.89 -11.62 -10.41
C SER A 490 53.98 -10.92 -11.24
N SER A 491 54.47 -9.76 -10.77
CA SER A 491 55.59 -9.06 -11.42
C SER A 491 56.95 -9.74 -11.22
N ARG A 492 57.04 -10.66 -10.24
CA ARG A 492 58.28 -11.35 -9.84
C ARG A 492 58.00 -12.83 -9.55
N PRO A 493 57.77 -13.66 -10.59
CA PRO A 493 57.46 -15.08 -10.41
C PRO A 493 58.58 -15.87 -9.73
N ASN A 494 59.82 -15.33 -9.71
CA ASN A 494 60.97 -15.91 -9.02
C ASN A 494 61.30 -15.18 -7.71
N SER A 495 60.34 -14.46 -7.11
CA SER A 495 60.54 -13.80 -5.81
C SER A 495 60.80 -14.85 -4.74
N PRO A 496 61.76 -14.65 -3.82
CA PRO A 496 62.07 -15.59 -2.74
C PRO A 496 61.02 -15.55 -1.60
N ILE A 497 59.77 -15.23 -1.93
CA ILE A 497 58.65 -15.16 -0.97
C ILE A 497 58.01 -16.54 -0.92
N ILE A 498 57.80 -17.04 0.29
CA ILE A 498 57.10 -18.29 0.53
C ILE A 498 55.63 -17.95 0.80
N GLU A 499 54.78 -18.22 -0.17
CA GLU A 499 53.33 -18.03 -0.09
C GLU A 499 52.69 -19.25 0.58
N ILE A 500 51.86 -19.00 1.58
CA ILE A 500 51.19 -20.02 2.38
C ILE A 500 49.69 -19.74 2.35
N ASN A 501 48.90 -20.67 1.81
CA ASN A 501 47.45 -20.59 1.92
C ASN A 501 47.00 -21.25 3.23
N GLU A 502 46.36 -20.49 4.12
CA GLU A 502 45.97 -20.96 5.46
C GLU A 502 45.01 -22.16 5.40
N HIS A 503 44.23 -22.30 4.32
CA HIS A 503 43.35 -23.46 4.11
C HIS A 503 44.05 -24.75 3.73
N GLU A 504 45.26 -24.64 3.18
CA GLU A 504 46.07 -25.78 2.76
C GLU A 504 47.03 -26.22 3.87
N LEU A 505 46.97 -25.56 5.03
CA LEU A 505 47.73 -25.94 6.21
C LEU A 505 47.20 -27.27 6.76
N ASP A 506 47.87 -28.35 6.37
CA ASP A 506 47.87 -29.58 7.14
C ASP A 506 49.22 -29.77 7.86
N GLU A 507 49.25 -30.65 8.87
CA GLU A 507 50.46 -30.89 9.67
C GLU A 507 51.66 -31.35 8.80
N ALA A 508 51.39 -32.03 7.67
CA ALA A 508 52.42 -32.53 6.77
C ALA A 508 53.05 -31.41 5.94
N TRP A 509 52.23 -30.48 5.44
CA TRP A 509 52.62 -29.32 4.65
C TRP A 509 53.40 -28.31 5.48
N VAL A 510 52.95 -28.04 6.71
CA VAL A 510 53.72 -27.17 7.63
C VAL A 510 55.09 -27.78 7.92
N GLY A 511 55.16 -29.10 8.11
CA GLY A 511 56.43 -29.81 8.23
C GLY A 511 57.33 -29.67 6.99
N GLU A 512 56.77 -29.63 5.78
CA GLU A 512 57.50 -29.41 4.54
C GLU A 512 58.03 -27.97 4.41
N VAL A 513 57.20 -26.97 4.73
CA VAL A 513 57.61 -25.57 4.78
C VAL A 513 58.71 -25.38 5.83
N LEU A 514 58.57 -25.94 7.03
CA LEU A 514 59.62 -25.91 8.06
C LEU A 514 60.95 -26.51 7.57
N ARG A 515 60.88 -27.65 6.86
CA ARG A 515 62.07 -28.29 6.30
C ARG A 515 62.76 -27.41 5.24
N SER A 516 62.02 -26.53 4.56
CA SER A 516 62.60 -25.55 3.64
C SER A 516 63.35 -24.42 4.35
N PHE A 517 62.94 -24.07 5.57
CA PHE A 517 63.61 -23.05 6.40
C PHE A 517 64.80 -23.61 7.19
N VAL A 518 64.68 -24.83 7.71
CA VAL A 518 65.72 -25.49 8.50
C VAL A 518 65.94 -26.90 7.94
N PRO A 519 66.87 -27.04 6.98
CA PRO A 519 67.25 -28.35 6.44
C PRO A 519 67.74 -29.25 7.57
N GLY A 520 67.04 -30.38 7.79
CA GLY A 520 67.38 -31.35 8.84
C GLY A 520 66.62 -31.19 10.17
N SER A 521 65.63 -30.30 10.25
CA SER A 521 64.64 -30.36 11.34
C SER A 521 63.83 -31.65 11.25
N ASP A 522 63.65 -32.34 12.38
CA ASP A 522 62.95 -33.64 12.45
C ASP A 522 61.44 -33.53 12.17
N GLY A 523 60.95 -32.33 11.83
CA GLY A 523 59.57 -32.09 11.45
C GLY A 523 58.57 -32.59 12.50
N GLU A 524 58.93 -32.48 13.79
CA GLU A 524 58.02 -32.81 14.89
C GLU A 524 56.67 -32.16 14.59
N ALA A 525 55.62 -33.00 14.53
CA ALA A 525 54.28 -32.59 14.12
C ALA A 525 53.91 -31.31 14.87
N LEU A 526 53.89 -30.20 14.14
CA LEU A 526 53.37 -28.96 14.68
C LEU A 526 51.89 -29.21 14.85
N SER A 527 51.46 -29.28 16.12
CA SER A 527 50.05 -29.31 16.46
C SER A 527 49.47 -27.97 16.00
N LEU A 528 48.92 -27.95 14.79
CA LEU A 528 48.09 -26.83 14.36
C LEU A 528 46.92 -26.74 15.35
N PRO A 529 46.50 -25.52 15.74
CA PRO A 529 45.35 -25.38 16.60
C PRO A 529 44.16 -26.10 15.96
N SER A 530 43.61 -27.10 16.65
CA SER A 530 42.42 -27.86 16.25
C SER A 530 41.15 -26.99 16.14
N SER A 531 41.26 -25.69 16.42
CA SER A 531 40.18 -24.71 16.47
C SER A 531 39.95 -23.93 15.17
N HIS A 532 40.69 -24.21 14.09
CA HIS A 532 40.39 -23.65 12.77
C HIS A 532 39.27 -24.44 12.07
N GLU A 533 38.24 -24.86 12.81
CA GLU A 533 36.96 -25.13 12.16
C GLU A 533 36.55 -23.81 11.49
N PHE A 534 36.36 -23.86 10.17
CA PHE A 534 36.03 -22.73 9.33
C PHE A 534 34.59 -22.27 9.58
N VAL A 535 34.27 -21.87 10.82
CA VAL A 535 32.93 -21.49 11.30
C VAL A 535 32.57 -20.07 10.86
N TRP A 536 32.93 -19.67 9.64
CA TRP A 536 32.50 -18.40 9.07
C TRP A 536 31.08 -18.52 8.49
N ARG A 537 30.67 -19.73 8.08
CA ARG A 537 29.34 -19.99 7.48
C ARG A 537 28.17 -19.72 8.42
N ASP A 538 28.38 -19.87 9.72
CA ASP A 538 27.32 -19.65 10.72
C ASP A 538 27.12 -18.16 11.04
N ASP A 539 28.14 -17.32 10.77
CA ASP A 539 28.13 -15.89 11.11
C ASP A 539 28.01 -14.96 9.89
N LEU A 540 28.24 -15.47 8.68
CA LEU A 540 28.05 -14.73 7.42
C LEU A 540 26.77 -15.21 6.74
N SER A 541 25.81 -14.30 6.56
CA SER A 541 24.71 -14.57 5.63
C SER A 541 25.22 -14.68 4.19
N GLU A 542 24.49 -15.38 3.32
CA GLU A 542 24.81 -15.47 1.88
C GLU A 542 25.01 -14.09 1.22
N ALA A 543 24.21 -13.10 1.64
CA ALA A 543 24.31 -11.72 1.14
C ALA A 543 25.61 -11.04 1.60
N GLN A 544 26.03 -11.26 2.84
CA GLN A 544 27.28 -10.71 3.39
C GLN A 544 28.49 -11.40 2.77
N GLU A 545 28.46 -12.72 2.58
CA GLU A 545 29.49 -13.46 1.86
C GLU A 545 29.63 -12.93 0.42
N ALA A 546 28.51 -12.78 -0.29
CA ALA A 546 28.52 -12.22 -1.64
C ALA A 546 29.08 -10.80 -1.68
N LYS A 547 28.68 -9.92 -0.75
CA LYS A 547 29.20 -8.55 -0.64
C LYS A 547 30.71 -8.54 -0.38
N LEU A 548 31.20 -9.39 0.54
CA LEU A 548 32.62 -9.55 0.85
C LEU A 548 33.41 -9.98 -0.38
N LEU A 549 33.01 -11.06 -1.04
CA LEU A 549 33.74 -11.60 -2.19
C LEU A 549 33.66 -10.65 -3.39
N LEU A 550 32.54 -9.94 -3.60
CA LEU A 550 32.43 -8.93 -4.66
C LEU A 550 33.41 -7.77 -4.47
N ALA A 551 33.73 -7.41 -3.23
CA ALA A 551 34.68 -6.34 -2.92
C ALA A 551 36.16 -6.74 -3.14
N LEU A 552 36.47 -8.03 -3.26
CA LEU A 552 37.83 -8.51 -3.52
C LEU A 552 38.18 -8.44 -5.02
N PRO A 553 39.44 -8.17 -5.37
CA PRO A 553 39.92 -8.25 -6.75
C PRO A 553 39.67 -9.63 -7.37
N THR A 554 39.36 -9.65 -8.67
CA THR A 554 39.02 -10.89 -9.39
C THR A 554 40.21 -11.86 -9.43
N GLU A 555 41.41 -11.32 -9.56
CA GLU A 555 42.67 -12.05 -9.61
C GLU A 555 42.94 -12.77 -8.28
N VAL A 556 42.61 -12.13 -7.16
CA VAL A 556 42.74 -12.69 -5.81
C VAL A 556 41.82 -13.89 -5.65
N LYS A 557 40.53 -13.72 -5.94
CA LYS A 557 39.54 -14.80 -5.86
C LYS A 557 39.92 -15.99 -6.73
N LYS A 558 40.38 -15.72 -7.96
CA LYS A 558 40.78 -16.75 -8.92
C LYS A 558 42.02 -17.50 -8.47
N ARG A 559 43.02 -16.81 -7.90
CA ARG A 559 44.28 -17.42 -7.44
C ARG A 559 44.05 -18.41 -6.30
N TYR A 560 43.19 -18.05 -5.33
CA TYR A 560 42.97 -18.84 -4.13
C TYR A 560 41.67 -19.67 -4.14
N GLY A 561 40.96 -19.69 -5.26
CA GLY A 561 39.73 -20.49 -5.41
C GLY A 561 38.57 -20.01 -4.51
N TRP A 562 38.55 -18.73 -4.12
CA TRP A 562 37.48 -18.18 -3.28
C TRP A 562 36.25 -17.87 -4.14
N THR A 563 35.33 -18.83 -4.19
CA THR A 563 34.01 -18.67 -4.80
C THR A 563 32.95 -18.48 -3.73
N ILE A 564 31.85 -17.83 -4.12
CA ILE A 564 30.61 -17.88 -3.34
C ILE A 564 30.24 -19.36 -3.26
N ALA A 565 29.97 -19.86 -2.06
CA ALA A 565 29.49 -21.22 -1.92
C ALA A 565 28.17 -21.36 -2.69
N GLU A 566 28.15 -22.13 -3.78
CA GLU A 566 26.89 -22.55 -4.38
C GLU A 566 26.24 -23.51 -3.38
N ASN A 567 25.09 -23.12 -2.82
CA ASN A 567 24.34 -23.80 -1.75
C ASN A 567 24.61 -25.31 -1.66
N SER A 568 25.40 -25.70 -0.66
CA SER A 568 25.56 -27.07 -0.16
C SER A 568 24.45 -27.42 0.81
#